data_AF-A0A662TBX0-F1
#
_entry.id   AF-A0A662TBX0-F1
#
_cell.length_a   1.000
_cell.length_b   1.000
_cell.length_c   1.000
_cell.angle_alpha   90.00
_cell.angle_beta   90.00
_cell.angle_gamma   90.00
#
_symmetry.space_group_name_H-M   'P 1'
#
loop_
_entity.id
_entity.type
_entity.pdbx_description
1 polymer ?
#
loop_
_entity_poly.entity_id
_entity_poly.type
_entity_poly.pdbx_seq_one_letter_code
_entity_poly.pdbx_strand_id
1 'polypeptide(L)'
;PYVKDNEINIEELTKIDKEILSLLNSLIDQAEEEYSHLDTFYTSNKIRNFTWNIFASHYIELVKSRAYNKDNKFTQEEQRSAWYTLHKTLRTILLLMHPVIPFITDYIWRELYNKKGILTESFPSKIPIKIDKPLLNEIIKLNSIIWRRKDKAGVSLKNSVRKIVLPLYMQEYERDLKDLHNIQEIVYSAEIASVEEAQIYL
;
A
#
# COMPACT_ATOMS: atom_id res chain seq x y z
N PRO A 1 1.39 14.20 -8.65
CA PRO A 1 0.89 15.50 -8.13
C PRO A 1 0.38 15.29 -6.70
N TYR A 2 0.62 16.23 -5.80
CA TYR A 2 0.05 16.14 -4.44
C TYR A 2 -1.46 16.40 -4.50
N VAL A 3 -2.25 15.44 -4.02
CA VAL A 3 -3.72 15.53 -3.89
C VAL A 3 -4.03 15.70 -2.40
N LYS A 4 -4.71 16.80 -2.05
CA LYS A 4 -5.08 17.10 -0.66
C LYS A 4 -6.34 16.35 -0.25
N ASP A 5 -6.50 16.17 1.06
CA ASP A 5 -7.62 15.45 1.66
C ASP A 5 -9.00 16.04 1.27
N ASN A 6 -9.09 17.35 1.05
CA ASN A 6 -10.34 18.01 0.63
C ASN A 6 -10.61 17.96 -0.90
N GLU A 7 -9.72 17.33 -1.67
CA GLU A 7 -9.80 17.26 -3.12
C GLU A 7 -10.11 15.84 -3.63
N ILE A 8 -10.45 14.90 -2.73
CA ILE A 8 -10.81 13.53 -3.10
C ILE A 8 -12.04 13.06 -2.34
N ASN A 9 -12.91 12.36 -3.06
CA ASN A 9 -13.99 11.61 -2.45
C ASN A 9 -13.45 10.23 -2.04
N ILE A 10 -13.55 9.90 -0.77
CA ILE A 10 -13.07 8.61 -0.23
C ILE A 10 -13.76 7.43 -0.92
N GLU A 11 -14.99 7.61 -1.40
CA GLU A 11 -15.69 6.55 -2.12
C GLU A 11 -15.09 6.21 -3.48
N GLU A 12 -14.41 7.17 -4.11
CA GLU A 12 -13.72 7.01 -5.40
C GLU A 12 -12.38 6.28 -5.26
N LEU A 13 -11.92 6.03 -4.03
CA LEU A 13 -10.69 5.29 -3.81
C LEU A 13 -10.82 3.84 -4.24
N THR A 14 -9.79 3.33 -4.91
CA THR A 14 -9.74 1.90 -5.27
C THR A 14 -9.70 1.03 -4.01
N LYS A 15 -10.11 -0.23 -4.13
CA LYS A 15 -10.12 -1.16 -2.98
C LYS A 15 -8.73 -1.32 -2.35
N ILE A 16 -7.67 -1.46 -3.15
CA ILE A 16 -6.30 -1.58 -2.61
C ILE A 16 -5.85 -0.32 -1.86
N ASP A 17 -6.35 0.85 -2.30
CA ASP A 17 -6.05 2.13 -1.66
C ASP A 17 -6.77 2.25 -0.32
N LYS A 18 -8.06 1.84 -0.26
CA LYS A 18 -8.80 1.77 1.00
C LYS A 18 -8.15 0.80 2.00
N GLU A 19 -7.65 -0.34 1.52
CA GLU A 19 -6.94 -1.35 2.31
C GLU A 19 -5.70 -0.81 3.03
N ILE A 20 -4.78 -0.16 2.30
CA ILE A 20 -3.57 0.41 2.92
C ILE A 20 -3.90 1.57 3.88
N LEU A 21 -4.93 2.38 3.57
CA LEU A 21 -5.36 3.47 4.45
C LEU A 21 -6.04 2.94 5.72
N SER A 22 -6.76 1.83 5.65
CA SER A 22 -7.29 1.16 6.83
C SER A 22 -6.16 0.68 7.74
N LEU A 23 -5.09 0.11 7.19
CA LEU A 23 -3.92 -0.28 7.98
C LEU A 23 -3.15 0.93 8.53
N LEU A 24 -3.09 2.03 7.76
CA LEU A 24 -2.50 3.29 8.20
C LEU A 24 -3.25 3.86 9.41
N ASN A 25 -4.58 3.76 9.45
CA ASN A 25 -5.38 4.16 10.61
C ASN A 25 -4.99 3.36 11.86
N SER A 26 -4.81 2.04 11.74
CA SER A 26 -4.34 1.20 12.85
C SER A 26 -2.93 1.59 13.31
N LEU A 27 -2.05 2.00 12.39
CA LEU A 27 -0.72 2.50 12.72
C LEU A 27 -0.77 3.83 13.48
N ILE A 28 -1.70 4.73 13.11
CA ILE A 28 -1.92 6.00 13.83
C ILE A 28 -2.39 5.72 15.26
N ASP A 29 -3.41 4.87 15.43
CA ASP A 29 -3.95 4.52 16.76
C ASP A 29 -2.86 3.92 17.65
N GLN A 30 -2.08 2.99 17.11
CA GLN A 30 -0.97 2.37 17.81
C GLN A 30 0.12 3.39 18.18
N ALA A 31 0.50 4.28 17.25
CA ALA A 31 1.52 5.28 17.55
C ALA A 31 1.04 6.29 18.61
N GLU A 32 -0.23 6.69 18.58
CA GLU A 32 -0.82 7.59 19.57
C GLU A 32 -0.78 6.99 20.98
N GLU A 33 -1.20 5.73 21.12
CA GLU A 33 -1.17 4.98 22.38
C GLU A 33 0.25 4.88 22.94
N GLU A 34 1.20 4.44 22.12
CA GLU A 34 2.56 4.15 22.56
C GLU A 34 3.36 5.43 22.85
N TYR A 35 3.13 6.52 22.09
CA TYR A 35 3.68 7.83 22.43
C TYR A 35 3.13 8.36 23.75
N SER A 36 1.87 8.07 24.10
CA SER A 36 1.31 8.41 25.42
C SER A 36 2.03 7.70 26.56
N HIS A 37 2.64 6.55 26.29
CA HIS A 37 3.46 5.76 27.22
C HIS A 37 4.96 6.09 27.15
N LEU A 38 5.36 7.07 26.33
CA LEU A 38 6.76 7.42 26.04
C LEU A 38 7.58 6.27 25.42
N ASP A 39 6.93 5.23 24.88
CA ASP A 39 7.61 4.15 24.15
C ASP A 39 7.81 4.54 22.68
N THR A 40 8.95 5.18 22.43
CA THR A 40 9.39 5.52 21.08
C THR A 40 9.98 4.32 20.33
N PHE A 41 10.45 3.28 21.02
CA PHE A 41 11.14 2.16 20.40
C PHE A 41 10.15 1.24 19.70
N TYR A 42 9.09 0.83 20.38
CA TYR A 42 8.08 -0.05 19.81
C TYR A 42 7.37 0.62 18.63
N THR A 43 6.95 1.87 18.80
CA THR A 43 6.33 2.69 17.74
C THR A 43 7.24 2.82 16.51
N SER A 44 8.52 3.13 16.71
CA SER A 44 9.49 3.25 15.59
C SER A 44 9.63 1.95 14.82
N ASN A 45 9.67 0.80 15.51
CA ASN A 45 9.76 -0.50 14.86
C ASN A 45 8.50 -0.82 14.06
N LYS A 46 7.32 -0.48 14.57
CA LYS A 46 6.04 -0.66 13.86
C LYS A 46 5.97 0.22 12.61
N ILE A 47 6.31 1.49 12.72
CA ILE A 47 6.32 2.40 11.57
C ILE A 47 7.37 1.96 10.54
N ARG A 48 8.56 1.55 10.98
CA ARG A 48 9.60 0.99 10.09
C ARG A 48 9.08 -0.24 9.36
N ASN A 49 8.45 -1.18 10.07
CA ASN A 49 7.89 -2.39 9.47
C ASN A 49 6.81 -2.05 8.43
N PHE A 50 5.87 -1.17 8.77
CA PHE A 50 4.85 -0.71 7.83
C PHE A 50 5.48 -0.04 6.60
N THR A 51 6.45 0.86 6.81
CA THR A 51 7.10 1.61 5.73
C THR A 51 7.83 0.68 4.77
N TRP A 52 8.65 -0.23 5.29
CA TRP A 52 9.54 -1.06 4.48
C TRP A 52 8.86 -2.32 3.94
N ASN A 53 8.21 -3.09 4.81
CA ASN A 53 7.71 -4.42 4.50
C ASN A 53 6.28 -4.44 3.95
N ILE A 54 5.55 -3.31 4.00
CA ILE A 54 4.16 -3.23 3.55
C ILE A 54 4.04 -2.16 2.46
N PHE A 55 4.32 -0.91 2.82
CA PHE A 55 4.14 0.22 1.92
C PHE A 55 5.12 0.16 0.74
N ALA A 56 6.43 0.16 0.99
CA ALA A 56 7.43 0.17 -0.06
C ALA A 56 7.49 -1.16 -0.84
N SER A 57 7.55 -2.29 -0.13
CA SER A 57 7.74 -3.60 -0.78
C SER A 57 6.52 -4.09 -1.56
N HIS A 58 5.30 -3.67 -1.20
CA HIS A 58 4.09 -4.19 -1.85
C HIS A 58 3.17 -3.10 -2.40
N TYR A 59 2.75 -2.15 -1.58
CA TYR A 59 1.76 -1.17 -2.02
C TYR A 59 2.28 -0.28 -3.16
N ILE A 60 3.51 0.27 -3.04
CA ILE A 60 4.13 1.07 -4.11
C ILE A 60 4.24 0.24 -5.39
N GLU A 61 4.63 -1.03 -5.28
CA GLU A 61 4.73 -1.93 -6.43
C GLU A 61 3.38 -2.17 -7.11
N LEU A 62 2.31 -2.38 -6.33
CA LEU A 62 0.94 -2.57 -6.82
C LEU A 62 0.44 -1.35 -7.59
N VAL A 63 0.73 -0.15 -7.10
CA VAL A 63 0.13 1.08 -7.66
C VAL A 63 1.02 1.82 -8.64
N LYS A 64 2.28 1.41 -8.85
CA LYS A 64 3.23 2.14 -9.71
C LYS A 64 2.69 2.37 -11.12
N SER A 65 2.13 1.34 -11.75
CA SER A 65 1.59 1.43 -13.11
C SER A 65 0.41 2.40 -13.16
N ARG A 66 -0.49 2.31 -12.18
CA ARG A 66 -1.63 3.20 -12.00
C ARG A 66 -1.22 4.65 -11.71
N ALA A 67 -0.19 4.86 -10.90
CA ALA A 67 0.32 6.18 -10.58
C ALA A 67 0.99 6.87 -11.77
N TYR A 68 1.76 6.12 -12.59
CA TYR A 68 2.38 6.66 -13.80
C TYR A 68 1.41 6.80 -14.97
N ASN A 69 0.52 5.80 -15.15
CA ASN A 69 -0.49 5.71 -16.20
C ASN A 69 0.00 6.05 -17.63
N LYS A 70 1.24 5.66 -17.98
CA LYS A 70 1.89 6.05 -19.25
C LYS A 70 1.11 5.64 -20.50
N ASP A 71 0.43 4.50 -20.42
CA ASP A 71 -0.31 3.90 -21.54
C ASP A 71 -1.82 4.21 -21.46
N ASN A 72 -2.26 5.10 -20.56
CA ASN A 72 -3.69 5.36 -20.27
C ASN A 72 -4.51 4.09 -19.98
N LYS A 73 -3.89 3.09 -19.32
CA LYS A 73 -4.53 1.83 -18.91
C LYS A 73 -5.52 1.99 -17.75
N PHE A 74 -5.38 3.09 -17.01
CA PHE A 74 -6.22 3.42 -15.86
C PHE A 74 -6.96 4.72 -16.12
N THR A 75 -8.14 4.85 -15.50
CA THR A 75 -8.90 6.10 -15.49
C THR A 75 -8.15 7.19 -14.72
N GLN A 76 -8.52 8.46 -14.91
CA GLN A 76 -7.90 9.56 -14.16
C GLN A 76 -8.24 9.47 -12.68
N GLU A 77 -9.42 8.98 -12.35
CA GLU A 77 -9.91 8.73 -10.99
C GLU A 77 -9.04 7.67 -10.29
N GLU A 78 -8.76 6.55 -10.97
CA GLU A 78 -7.87 5.49 -10.49
C GLU A 78 -6.44 5.99 -10.25
N GLN A 79 -5.91 6.80 -11.17
CA GLN A 79 -4.60 7.41 -11.02
C GLN A 79 -4.56 8.41 -9.85
N ARG A 80 -5.61 9.23 -9.70
CA ARG A 80 -5.74 10.20 -8.61
C ARG A 80 -5.86 9.51 -7.26
N SER A 81 -6.58 8.39 -7.19
CA SER A 81 -6.67 7.52 -6.00
C SER A 81 -5.30 7.01 -5.56
N ALA A 82 -4.46 6.55 -6.50
CA ALA A 82 -3.08 6.15 -6.19
C ALA A 82 -2.24 7.33 -5.67
N TRP A 83 -2.31 8.49 -6.33
CA TRP A 83 -1.55 9.67 -5.89
C TRP A 83 -1.94 10.15 -4.49
N TYR A 84 -3.24 10.26 -4.22
CA TYR A 84 -3.73 10.62 -2.91
C TYR A 84 -3.21 9.65 -1.85
N THR A 85 -3.35 8.35 -2.08
CA THR A 85 -3.00 7.33 -1.10
C THR A 85 -1.50 7.23 -0.85
N LEU A 86 -0.67 7.38 -1.90
CA LEU A 86 0.78 7.48 -1.78
C LEU A 86 1.19 8.68 -0.92
N HIS A 87 0.63 9.86 -1.20
CA HIS A 87 0.95 11.07 -0.45
C HIS A 87 0.40 11.03 0.97
N LYS A 88 -0.84 10.59 1.19
CA LYS A 88 -1.44 10.46 2.52
C LYS A 88 -0.62 9.51 3.39
N THR A 89 -0.26 8.35 2.86
CA THR A 89 0.57 7.37 3.56
C THR A 89 1.96 7.92 3.89
N LEU A 90 2.64 8.53 2.92
CA LEU A 90 3.96 9.12 3.16
C LEU A 90 3.91 10.26 4.18
N ARG A 91 2.94 11.18 4.08
CA ARG A 91 2.77 12.27 5.06
C ARG A 91 2.58 11.74 6.46
N THR A 92 1.71 10.75 6.65
CA THR A 92 1.49 10.13 7.96
C THR A 92 2.77 9.48 8.48
N ILE A 93 3.50 8.71 7.67
CA ILE A 93 4.79 8.12 8.08
C ILE A 93 5.77 9.21 8.54
N LEU A 94 5.90 10.32 7.80
CA LEU A 94 6.80 11.41 8.16
C LEU A 94 6.40 12.08 9.48
N LEU A 95 5.11 12.34 9.68
CA LEU A 95 4.59 12.93 10.92
C LEU A 95 4.84 12.00 12.11
N LEU A 96 4.52 10.71 11.96
CA LEU A 96 4.72 9.72 13.03
C LEU A 96 6.20 9.53 13.35
N MET A 97 7.10 9.54 12.36
CA MET A 97 8.55 9.38 12.60
C MET A 97 9.25 10.65 13.07
N HIS A 98 8.62 11.83 12.95
CA HIS A 98 9.28 13.11 13.23
C HIS A 98 9.84 13.22 14.66
N PRO A 99 9.14 12.76 15.72
CA PRO A 99 9.69 12.78 17.08
C PRO A 99 10.98 11.96 17.26
N VAL A 100 11.28 11.04 16.34
CA VAL A 100 12.40 10.09 16.43
C VAL A 100 13.54 10.47 15.48
N ILE A 101 13.22 10.88 14.25
CA ILE A 101 14.19 11.22 13.19
C ILE A 101 13.87 12.59 12.55
N PRO A 102 13.98 13.70 13.31
CA PRO A 102 13.40 14.98 12.94
C PRO A 102 14.02 15.62 11.69
N PHE A 103 15.33 15.49 11.48
CA PHE A 103 16.02 16.18 10.39
C PHE A 103 15.62 15.67 9.01
N ILE A 104 15.60 14.34 8.82
CA ILE A 104 15.25 13.77 7.52
C ILE A 104 13.76 13.88 7.21
N THR A 105 12.91 13.76 8.23
CA THR A 105 11.46 13.92 8.08
C THR A 105 11.08 15.36 7.72
N ASP A 106 11.71 16.36 8.36
CA ASP A 106 11.52 17.78 8.01
C ASP A 106 12.06 18.11 6.61
N TYR A 107 13.23 17.57 6.24
CA TYR A 107 13.78 17.74 4.90
C TYR A 107 12.83 17.23 3.81
N ILE A 108 12.36 15.98 3.92
CA ILE A 108 11.42 15.40 2.95
C ILE A 108 10.09 16.18 2.94
N TRP A 109 9.61 16.61 4.11
CA TRP A 109 8.37 17.38 4.22
C TRP A 109 8.45 18.73 3.50
N ARG A 110 9.56 19.46 3.67
CA ARG A 110 9.79 20.73 2.97
C ARG A 110 9.90 20.53 1.46
N GLU A 111 10.47 19.43 1.00
CA GLU A 111 10.57 19.15 -0.42
C GLU A 111 9.22 18.82 -1.07
N LEU A 112 8.36 18.08 -0.38
CA LEU A 112 7.12 17.58 -0.99
C LEU A 112 5.85 18.37 -0.66
N TYR A 113 5.78 19.04 0.51
CA TYR A 113 4.51 19.54 1.04
C TYR A 113 4.54 21.01 1.43
N ASN A 114 5.34 21.37 2.43
CA ASN A 114 5.30 22.70 3.04
C ASN A 114 6.70 23.16 3.42
N LYS A 115 7.18 24.20 2.74
CA LYS A 115 8.51 24.80 2.96
C LYS A 115 8.69 25.39 4.37
N LYS A 116 7.61 25.62 5.14
CA LYS A 116 7.69 26.04 6.54
C LYS A 116 8.23 24.94 7.48
N GLY A 117 8.15 23.68 7.05
CA GLY A 117 8.60 22.53 7.83
C GLY A 117 7.47 21.74 8.45
N ILE A 118 7.82 20.59 9.01
CA ILE A 118 6.88 19.63 9.60
C ILE A 118 6.52 19.96 11.06
N LEU A 119 7.36 20.73 11.76
CA LEU A 119 7.16 21.10 13.18
C LEU A 119 5.87 21.91 13.43
N THR A 120 5.31 22.55 12.40
CA THR A 120 4.07 23.34 12.52
C THR A 120 2.81 22.50 12.29
N GLU A 121 2.96 21.20 12.02
CA GLU A 121 1.86 20.32 11.66
C GLU A 121 1.32 19.59 12.91
N SER A 122 0.04 19.23 12.85
CA SER A 122 -0.60 18.45 13.91
C SER A 122 -0.30 16.96 13.78
N PHE A 123 -0.50 16.21 14.87
CA PHE A 123 -0.50 14.75 14.84
C PHE A 123 -1.50 14.24 13.78
N PRO A 124 -1.16 13.19 13.00
CA PRO A 124 -1.98 12.76 11.87
C PRO A 124 -3.36 12.27 12.33
N SER A 125 -4.40 12.74 11.66
CA SER A 125 -5.77 12.25 11.88
C SER A 125 -6.10 11.06 10.99
N LYS A 126 -6.94 10.15 11.50
CA LYS A 126 -7.47 9.01 10.77
C LYS A 126 -8.33 9.43 9.58
N ILE A 127 -8.33 8.57 8.56
CA ILE A 127 -9.22 8.67 7.41
C ILE A 127 -10.52 7.93 7.75
N PRO A 128 -11.72 8.44 7.42
CA PRO A 128 -12.98 7.74 7.69
C PRO A 128 -13.20 6.57 6.71
N ILE A 129 -12.35 5.56 6.81
CA ILE A 129 -12.40 4.29 6.08
C ILE A 129 -12.55 3.18 7.11
N LYS A 130 -13.52 2.30 6.88
CA LYS A 130 -13.73 1.09 7.66
C LYS A 130 -13.81 -0.10 6.72
N ILE A 131 -12.95 -1.07 6.93
CA ILE A 131 -12.95 -2.34 6.21
C ILE A 131 -13.14 -3.45 7.23
N ASP A 132 -14.24 -4.18 7.12
CA ASP A 132 -14.57 -5.24 8.08
C ASP A 132 -13.66 -6.46 7.96
N LYS A 133 -13.18 -6.75 6.75
CA LYS A 133 -12.29 -7.88 6.43
C LYS A 133 -11.15 -7.42 5.52
N PRO A 134 -10.07 -6.85 6.08
CA PRO A 134 -8.95 -6.39 5.27
C PRO A 134 -8.21 -7.58 4.65
N LEU A 135 -8.03 -7.54 3.33
CA LEU A 135 -7.34 -8.59 2.57
C LEU A 135 -5.91 -8.18 2.16
N LEU A 136 -5.44 -6.99 2.55
CA LEU A 136 -4.09 -6.54 2.20
C LEU A 136 -2.99 -7.54 2.59
N ASN A 137 -3.09 -8.17 3.76
CA ASN A 137 -2.11 -9.16 4.19
C ASN A 137 -2.09 -10.40 3.28
N GLU A 138 -3.26 -10.82 2.77
CA GLU A 138 -3.37 -11.91 1.80
C GLU A 138 -2.74 -11.52 0.46
N ILE A 139 -2.91 -10.26 0.03
CA ILE A 139 -2.28 -9.72 -1.19
C ILE A 139 -0.75 -9.66 -1.03
N ILE A 140 -0.26 -9.23 0.14
CA ILE A 140 1.17 -9.19 0.46
C ILE A 140 1.78 -10.59 0.42
N LYS A 141 1.10 -11.57 1.03
CA LYS A 141 1.51 -12.98 0.98
C LYS A 141 1.53 -13.49 -0.46
N LEU A 142 0.47 -13.24 -1.23
CA LEU A 142 0.39 -13.66 -2.64
C LEU A 142 1.54 -13.08 -3.47
N ASN A 143 1.81 -11.77 -3.34
CA ASN A 143 2.93 -11.11 -4.02
C ASN A 143 4.26 -11.80 -3.68
N SER A 144 4.48 -12.08 -2.39
CA SER A 144 5.67 -12.78 -1.92
C SER A 144 5.79 -14.20 -2.49
N ILE A 145 4.69 -14.94 -2.58
CA ILE A 145 4.64 -16.28 -3.18
C ILE A 145 5.02 -16.22 -4.67
N ILE A 146 4.43 -15.29 -5.43
CA ILE A 146 4.68 -15.15 -6.87
C ILE A 146 6.14 -14.75 -7.12
N TRP A 147 6.67 -13.75 -6.41
CA TRP A 147 8.06 -13.32 -6.58
C TRP A 147 9.05 -14.42 -6.21
N ARG A 148 8.83 -15.13 -5.10
CA ARG A 148 9.65 -16.28 -4.72
C ARG A 148 9.59 -17.39 -5.78
N ARG A 149 8.44 -17.60 -6.42
CA ARG A 149 8.31 -18.61 -7.49
C ARG A 149 9.09 -18.21 -8.74
N LYS A 150 9.05 -16.93 -9.12
CA LYS A 150 9.83 -16.36 -10.24
C LYS A 150 11.33 -16.46 -9.98
N ASP A 151 11.77 -16.08 -8.79
CA ASP A 151 13.16 -16.17 -8.35
C ASP A 151 13.68 -17.61 -8.39
N LYS A 152 12.93 -18.57 -7.82
CA LYS A 152 13.28 -20.01 -7.88
C LYS A 152 13.33 -20.57 -9.31
N ALA A 153 12.58 -19.99 -10.24
CA ALA A 153 12.60 -20.40 -11.65
C ALA A 153 13.71 -19.69 -12.45
N GLY A 154 14.48 -18.79 -11.83
CA GLY A 154 15.54 -18.02 -12.49
C GLY A 154 15.01 -17.00 -13.50
N VAL A 155 13.74 -16.60 -13.40
CA VAL A 155 13.13 -15.64 -14.33
C VAL A 155 13.02 -14.25 -13.70
N SER A 156 13.05 -13.21 -14.54
CA SER A 156 12.83 -11.83 -14.09
C SER A 156 11.49 -11.68 -13.36
N LEU A 157 11.44 -10.82 -12.33
CA LEU A 157 10.18 -10.46 -11.66
C LEU A 157 9.15 -9.85 -12.61
N LYS A 158 9.61 -9.23 -13.72
CA LYS A 158 8.76 -8.67 -14.78
C LYS A 158 8.20 -9.73 -15.74
N ASN A 159 8.69 -10.96 -15.68
CA ASN A 159 8.21 -12.03 -16.54
C ASN A 159 6.73 -12.30 -16.24
N SER A 160 5.95 -12.56 -17.28
CA SER A 160 4.52 -12.82 -17.18
C SER A 160 4.24 -14.09 -16.39
N VAL A 161 3.14 -14.08 -15.63
CA VAL A 161 2.55 -15.30 -15.10
C VAL A 161 1.53 -15.78 -16.14
N ARG A 162 1.75 -16.96 -16.74
CA ARG A 162 0.84 -17.52 -17.75
C ARG A 162 -0.54 -17.79 -17.18
N LYS A 163 -0.60 -18.43 -16.01
CA LYS A 163 -1.86 -18.73 -15.34
C LYS A 163 -1.69 -18.72 -13.83
N ILE A 164 -2.72 -18.25 -13.13
CA ILE A 164 -2.84 -18.42 -11.68
C ILE A 164 -4.24 -18.86 -11.30
N VAL A 165 -4.35 -19.77 -10.32
CA VAL A 165 -5.62 -20.16 -9.70
C VAL A 165 -5.68 -19.57 -8.29
N LEU A 166 -6.72 -18.78 -7.99
CA LEU A 166 -6.88 -18.02 -6.75
C LEU A 166 -8.22 -18.31 -6.04
N PRO A 167 -8.32 -18.02 -4.73
CA PRO A 167 -9.60 -18.02 -4.02
C PRO A 167 -10.61 -17.03 -4.60
N LEU A 168 -11.91 -17.33 -4.49
CA LEU A 168 -13.00 -16.45 -4.96
C LEU A 168 -12.92 -15.02 -4.40
N TYR A 169 -12.51 -14.85 -3.14
CA TYR A 169 -12.44 -13.53 -2.49
C TYR A 169 -11.35 -12.61 -3.08
N MET A 170 -10.47 -13.12 -3.95
CA MET A 170 -9.45 -12.33 -4.63
C MET A 170 -9.94 -11.66 -5.93
N GLN A 171 -11.19 -11.93 -6.35
CA GLN A 171 -11.78 -11.35 -7.57
C GLN A 171 -11.75 -9.82 -7.57
N GLU A 172 -11.96 -9.21 -6.43
CA GLU A 172 -12.03 -7.76 -6.31
C GLU A 172 -10.68 -7.03 -6.49
N TYR A 173 -9.56 -7.76 -6.48
CA TYR A 173 -8.21 -7.21 -6.70
C TYR A 173 -7.60 -7.65 -8.04
N GLU A 174 -8.40 -8.26 -8.92
CA GLU A 174 -7.94 -8.80 -10.20
C GLU A 174 -7.10 -7.80 -10.99
N ARG A 175 -7.60 -6.57 -11.12
CA ARG A 175 -6.99 -5.53 -11.97
C ARG A 175 -5.55 -5.21 -11.52
N ASP A 176 -5.36 -5.00 -10.23
CA ASP A 176 -4.05 -4.63 -9.67
C ASP A 176 -3.08 -5.83 -9.67
N LEU A 177 -3.59 -7.04 -9.42
CA LEU A 177 -2.78 -8.27 -9.49
C LEU A 177 -2.33 -8.60 -10.91
N LYS A 178 -3.23 -8.46 -11.89
CA LYS A 178 -2.93 -8.66 -13.32
C LYS A 178 -1.84 -7.70 -13.77
N ASP A 179 -1.96 -6.42 -13.43
CA ASP A 179 -0.98 -5.41 -13.83
C ASP A 179 0.38 -5.65 -13.16
N LEU A 180 0.42 -5.84 -11.84
CA LEU A 180 1.69 -6.03 -11.10
C LEU A 180 2.51 -7.22 -11.60
N HIS A 181 1.85 -8.38 -11.77
CA HIS A 181 2.54 -9.63 -12.11
C HIS A 181 2.49 -9.98 -13.59
N ASN A 182 1.90 -9.10 -14.41
CA ASN A 182 1.69 -9.28 -15.84
C ASN A 182 1.02 -10.63 -16.14
N ILE A 183 -0.10 -10.88 -15.45
CA ILE A 183 -0.81 -12.16 -15.45
C ILE A 183 -1.69 -12.27 -16.69
N GLN A 184 -1.55 -13.37 -17.45
CA GLN A 184 -2.31 -13.60 -18.68
C GLN A 184 -3.69 -14.20 -18.39
N GLU A 185 -3.76 -15.21 -17.51
CA GLU A 185 -5.00 -15.88 -17.12
C GLU A 185 -5.13 -15.96 -15.59
N ILE A 186 -6.28 -15.53 -15.05
CA ILE A 186 -6.65 -15.74 -13.65
C ILE A 186 -7.91 -16.61 -13.62
N VAL A 187 -7.84 -17.70 -12.86
CA VAL A 187 -8.99 -18.58 -12.59
C VAL A 187 -9.31 -18.49 -11.12
N TYR A 188 -10.59 -18.35 -10.78
CA TYR A 188 -11.05 -18.36 -9.41
C TYR A 188 -11.72 -19.68 -9.08
N SER A 189 -11.34 -20.30 -7.97
CA SER A 189 -11.87 -21.61 -7.56
C SER A 189 -12.32 -21.59 -6.11
N ALA A 190 -13.44 -22.25 -5.83
CA ALA A 190 -13.92 -22.52 -4.48
C ALA A 190 -13.09 -23.60 -3.75
N GLU A 191 -12.30 -24.38 -4.50
CA GLU A 191 -11.40 -25.40 -3.94
C GLU A 191 -10.12 -24.81 -3.35
N ILE A 192 -9.80 -23.55 -3.66
CA ILE A 192 -8.64 -22.85 -3.13
C ILE A 192 -9.11 -21.99 -1.95
N ALA A 193 -8.80 -22.43 -0.73
CA ALA A 193 -9.28 -21.79 0.49
C ALA A 193 -8.47 -20.55 0.86
N SER A 194 -7.19 -20.51 0.51
CA SER A 194 -6.29 -19.40 0.82
C SER A 194 -5.27 -19.12 -0.30
N VAL A 195 -4.60 -17.95 -0.24
CA VAL A 195 -3.58 -17.58 -1.23
C VAL A 195 -2.34 -18.47 -1.19
N GLU A 196 -2.09 -19.16 -0.07
CA GLU A 196 -1.00 -20.13 0.07
C GLU A 196 -1.19 -21.38 -0.79
N GLU A 197 -2.45 -21.72 -1.12
CA GLU A 197 -2.82 -22.84 -1.99
C GLU A 197 -2.85 -22.45 -3.48
N ALA A 198 -2.54 -21.20 -3.80
CA ALA A 198 -2.58 -20.68 -5.16
C ALA A 198 -1.67 -21.48 -6.11
N GLN A 199 -2.23 -21.88 -7.25
CA GLN A 199 -1.50 -22.63 -8.28
C GLN A 199 -0.95 -21.64 -9.31
N ILE A 200 0.38 -21.51 -9.38
CA ILE A 200 1.06 -20.50 -10.22
C ILE A 200 1.85 -21.18 -11.34
N TYR A 201 1.55 -20.79 -12.58
CA TYR A 201 2.19 -21.28 -13.79
C TYR A 201 2.94 -20.11 -14.45
N LEU A 202 4.27 -20.15 -14.40
CA LEU A 202 5.18 -19.20 -15.06
C LEU A 202 5.35 -19.54 -16.53
#